data_AF-A0A8S4S6C7-F1
#
_entry.id   AF-A0A8S4S6C7-F1
#
_cell.length_a   1.000
_cell.length_b   1.000
_cell.length_c   1.000
_cell.angle_alpha   90.00
_cell.angle_beta   90.00
_cell.angle_gamma   90.00
#
_symmetry.space_group_name_H-M   'P 1'
#
loop_
_entity.id
_entity.type
_entity.pdbx_description
1 polymer ?
#
loop_
_entity_poly.entity_id
_entity_poly.type
_entity_poly.pdbx_seq_one_letter_code
_entity_poly.pdbx_strand_id
1 'polypeptide(L)'
;MTLKSSWTVILANTLTHFCIVPENVSDEWLKLRFHYLTLTPDVIHLLETLREDYLLGLITNGPSRAQWQKIERLGLRKYFDCLLVSGDLPWEKPDQNIFLEACKLLGVEARTCIMVGDKLETDIKGGKEAELGGTVWIPLHSDEMESDLPDFTIQNVTELPEVLPNSPKLKRSPQTSKIC
;
A
#
# COMPACT_ATOMS: atom_id res chain seq x y z
N MET A 1 -41.17 -42.88 -21.72
CA MET A 1 -41.68 -42.12 -20.55
C MET A 1 -41.19 -42.88 -19.33
N THR A 2 -40.20 -42.42 -18.57
CA THR A 2 -40.05 -41.17 -17.80
C THR A 2 -38.53 -40.94 -17.58
N LEU A 3 -37.87 -39.82 -17.93
CA LEU A 3 -37.76 -38.54 -17.17
C LEU A 3 -37.44 -38.78 -15.67
N LYS A 4 -36.36 -38.31 -15.01
CA LYS A 4 -35.48 -37.13 -15.17
C LYS A 4 -34.16 -37.30 -14.37
N SER A 5 -33.10 -36.73 -14.93
CA SER A 5 -32.05 -35.86 -14.37
C SER A 5 -31.92 -35.59 -12.85
N SER A 6 -30.66 -35.66 -12.37
CA SER A 6 -29.97 -34.95 -11.25
C SER A 6 -30.61 -34.98 -9.84
N TRP A 7 -29.86 -34.88 -8.72
CA TRP A 7 -29.00 -33.77 -8.29
C TRP A 7 -27.88 -34.20 -7.31
N THR A 8 -26.69 -33.59 -7.45
CA THR A 8 -25.66 -33.53 -6.40
C THR A 8 -25.73 -32.14 -5.76
N VAL A 9 -25.84 -32.08 -4.44
CA VAL A 9 -25.76 -30.85 -3.65
C VAL A 9 -24.32 -30.71 -3.16
N ILE A 10 -23.59 -29.72 -3.69
CA ILE A 10 -22.35 -29.24 -3.08
C ILE A 10 -22.74 -28.12 -2.12
N LEU A 11 -22.65 -28.37 -0.82
CA LEU A 11 -22.70 -27.32 0.20
C LEU A 11 -21.28 -26.80 0.41
N ALA A 12 -20.95 -25.68 -0.22
CA ALA A 12 -19.86 -24.81 0.22
C ALA A 12 -20.48 -23.61 0.95
N ASN A 13 -19.86 -23.20 2.05
CA ASN A 13 -20.32 -22.20 3.04
C ASN A 13 -21.37 -22.68 4.06
N THR A 14 -20.86 -23.39 5.06
CA THR A 14 -21.28 -23.23 6.45
C THR A 14 -21.47 -21.75 6.80
N LEU A 15 -22.72 -21.36 7.09
CA LEU A 15 -23.11 -20.32 8.05
C LEU A 15 -22.11 -19.17 8.24
N THR A 16 -22.13 -18.17 7.36
CA THR A 16 -21.68 -16.83 7.72
C THR A 16 -22.69 -16.27 8.73
N HIS A 17 -22.44 -16.50 10.03
CA HIS A 17 -22.94 -15.61 11.07
C HIS A 17 -22.39 -14.21 10.78
N PHE A 18 -23.14 -13.42 10.02
CA PHE A 18 -22.97 -11.98 9.98
C PHE A 18 -23.32 -11.45 11.37
N CYS A 19 -22.30 -11.22 12.21
CA CYS A 19 -22.43 -10.23 13.26
C CYS A 19 -22.60 -8.88 12.55
N ILE A 20 -23.83 -8.38 12.47
CA ILE A 20 -24.07 -6.96 12.22
C ILE A 20 -23.45 -6.25 13.41
N VAL A 21 -22.27 -5.66 13.23
CA VAL A 21 -21.75 -4.69 14.19
C VAL A 21 -22.75 -3.54 14.16
N PRO A 22 -23.43 -3.23 15.28
CA PRO A 22 -24.45 -2.18 15.27
C PRO A 22 -23.80 -0.85 14.82
N GLU A 23 -24.54 -0.04 14.04
CA GLU A 23 -24.01 1.17 13.38
C GLU A 23 -23.25 2.09 14.36
N ASN A 24 -23.72 2.17 15.61
CA ASN A 24 -23.10 2.96 16.67
C ASN A 24 -21.67 2.52 17.04
N VAL A 25 -21.34 1.23 16.97
CA VAL A 25 -19.99 0.72 17.23
C VAL A 25 -19.07 0.96 16.04
N SER A 26 -19.61 0.87 14.82
CA SER A 26 -18.87 1.19 13.59
C SER A 26 -18.48 2.66 13.55
N ASP A 27 -19.41 3.56 13.89
CA ASP A 27 -19.19 5.00 13.90
C ASP A 27 -18.20 5.44 14.98
N GLU A 28 -18.33 4.94 16.21
CA GLU A 28 -17.37 5.24 17.29
C GLU A 28 -15.98 4.68 16.99
N TRP A 29 -15.88 3.48 16.41
CA TRP A 29 -14.60 2.94 15.97
C TRP A 29 -13.96 3.79 14.87
N LEU A 30 -14.73 4.24 13.86
CA LEU A 30 -14.22 5.14 12.82
C LEU A 30 -13.77 6.47 13.42
N LYS A 31 -14.53 7.05 14.35
CA LYS A 31 -14.15 8.28 15.06
C LYS A 31 -12.82 8.13 15.78
N LEU A 32 -12.67 7.10 16.62
CA LEU A 32 -11.43 6.86 17.36
C LEU A 32 -10.27 6.56 16.41
N ARG A 33 -10.47 5.70 15.41
CA ARG A 33 -9.46 5.38 14.40
C ARG A 33 -8.94 6.63 13.70
N PHE A 34 -9.82 7.55 13.32
CA PHE A 34 -9.39 8.80 12.67
C PHE A 34 -8.88 9.85 13.65
N HIS A 35 -9.30 9.85 14.91
CA HIS A 35 -8.77 10.75 15.93
C HIS A 35 -7.28 10.50 16.19
N TYR A 36 -6.86 9.24 16.18
CA TYR A 36 -5.46 8.85 16.38
C TYR A 36 -4.68 8.65 15.08
N LEU A 37 -5.30 8.87 13.91
CA LEU A 37 -4.63 8.80 12.63
C LEU A 37 -3.87 10.11 12.38
N THR A 38 -2.59 10.13 12.72
CA THR A 38 -1.70 11.28 12.51
C THR A 38 -0.37 10.84 11.90
N LEU A 39 0.23 11.73 11.11
CA LEU A 39 1.66 11.63 10.79
C LEU A 39 2.45 12.23 11.95
N THR A 40 3.55 11.61 12.32
CA THR A 40 4.51 12.23 13.25
C THR A 40 5.30 13.31 12.51
N PRO A 41 5.83 14.33 13.22
CA PRO A 41 6.71 15.33 12.61
C PRO A 41 7.90 14.73 11.85
N ASP A 42 8.48 13.64 12.37
CA ASP A 42 9.64 12.97 11.75
C ASP A 42 9.28 12.34 10.40
N VAL A 43 8.09 11.74 10.29
CA VAL A 43 7.60 11.19 9.00
C VAL A 43 7.31 12.29 8.00
N ILE A 44 6.76 13.43 8.46
CA ILE A 44 6.55 14.59 7.59
C ILE A 44 7.89 15.09 7.04
N HIS A 45 8.88 15.29 7.92
CA HIS A 45 10.20 15.76 7.53
C HIS A 45 10.90 14.78 6.59
N LEU A 46 10.78 13.47 6.86
CA LEU A 46 11.28 12.42 5.97
C LEU A 46 10.66 12.51 4.58
N LEU A 47 9.32 12.59 4.47
CA LEU A 47 8.63 12.69 3.18
C LEU A 47 9.03 13.96 2.42
N GLU A 48 9.19 15.10 3.10
CA GLU A 48 9.66 16.35 2.50
C GLU A 48 11.09 16.21 1.95
N THR A 49 11.98 15.58 2.74
CA THR A 49 13.38 15.35 2.36
C THR A 49 13.49 14.39 1.18
N LEU A 50 12.81 13.25 1.24
CA LEU A 50 12.81 12.26 0.15
C LEU A 50 12.26 12.85 -1.16
N ARG A 51 11.33 13.81 -1.09
CA ARG A 51 10.84 14.48 -2.31
C ARG A 51 11.91 15.29 -3.01
N GLU A 52 12.93 15.78 -2.31
CA GLU A 52 14.01 16.52 -2.98
C GLU A 52 14.76 15.64 -3.98
N ASP A 53 14.88 14.34 -3.70
CA ASP A 53 15.77 13.41 -4.41
C ASP A 53 15.03 12.30 -5.18
N TYR A 54 13.78 11.99 -4.81
CA TYR A 54 13.00 10.87 -5.36
C TYR A 54 11.58 11.28 -5.78
N LEU A 55 11.06 10.54 -6.76
CA LEU A 55 9.63 10.51 -7.05
C LEU A 55 8.96 9.55 -6.05
N LEU A 56 7.88 9.99 -5.41
CA LEU A 56 7.21 9.20 -4.40
C LEU A 56 5.86 8.67 -4.91
N GLY A 57 5.66 7.36 -4.85
CA GLY A 57 4.38 6.69 -5.10
C GLY A 57 3.80 6.11 -3.82
N LEU A 58 2.47 6.21 -3.64
CA LEU A 58 1.75 5.52 -2.58
C LEU A 58 0.83 4.47 -3.21
N ILE A 59 1.06 3.20 -2.88
CA ILE A 59 0.22 2.07 -3.29
C ILE A 59 -0.41 1.45 -2.05
N THR A 60 -1.74 1.47 -1.96
CA THR A 60 -2.44 0.99 -0.78
C THR A 60 -3.61 0.07 -1.13
N ASN A 61 -3.67 -1.09 -0.48
CA ASN A 61 -4.79 -2.02 -0.64
C ASN A 61 -5.98 -1.59 0.21
N GLY A 62 -7.18 -1.82 -0.31
CA GLY A 62 -8.42 -1.73 0.44
C GLY A 62 -9.52 -0.93 -0.27
N PRO A 63 -10.71 -0.84 0.34
CA PRO A 63 -11.86 -0.18 -0.27
C PRO A 63 -11.58 1.29 -0.57
N SER A 64 -11.89 1.71 -1.80
CA SER A 64 -11.66 3.07 -2.33
C SER A 64 -11.98 4.18 -1.32
N ARG A 65 -13.25 4.25 -0.89
CA ARG A 65 -13.73 5.26 0.07
C ARG A 65 -12.90 5.31 1.36
N ALA A 66 -12.54 4.16 1.92
CA ALA A 66 -11.82 4.10 3.20
C ALA A 66 -10.38 4.60 3.06
N GLN A 67 -9.70 4.29 1.96
CA GLN A 67 -8.32 4.68 1.74
C GLN A 67 -8.22 6.16 1.35
N TRP A 68 -9.11 6.66 0.48
CA TRP A 68 -9.17 8.08 0.15
C TRP A 68 -9.48 8.95 1.38
N GLN A 69 -10.38 8.52 2.26
CA GLN A 69 -10.62 9.23 3.52
C GLN A 69 -9.36 9.39 4.38
N LYS A 70 -8.49 8.37 4.44
CA LYS A 70 -7.20 8.47 5.15
C LYS A 70 -6.25 9.43 4.44
N ILE A 71 -6.14 9.33 3.12
CA ILE A 71 -5.28 10.18 2.29
C ILE A 71 -5.65 11.67 2.48
N GLU A 72 -6.93 12.02 2.41
CA GLU A 72 -7.39 13.40 2.60
C GLU A 72 -7.16 13.89 4.03
N ARG A 73 -7.53 13.10 5.04
CA ARG A 73 -7.39 13.50 6.44
C ARG A 73 -5.94 13.73 6.87
N LEU A 74 -5.04 12.91 6.35
CA LEU A 74 -3.60 13.03 6.60
C LEU A 74 -2.91 14.04 5.68
N GLY A 75 -3.63 14.62 4.71
CA GLY A 75 -3.07 15.55 3.73
C GLY A 75 -1.95 14.94 2.89
N LEU A 76 -2.02 13.64 2.58
CA LEU A 76 -0.91 12.91 1.94
C LEU A 76 -0.66 13.33 0.49
N ARG A 77 -1.67 13.89 -0.20
CA ARG A 77 -1.56 14.24 -1.62
C ARG A 77 -0.32 15.07 -1.95
N LYS A 78 0.02 16.05 -1.10
CA LYS A 78 1.16 16.94 -1.33
C LYS A 78 2.52 16.23 -1.31
N TYR A 79 2.59 15.03 -0.74
CA TYR A 79 3.84 14.28 -0.60
C TYR A 79 4.07 13.22 -1.68
N PHE A 80 3.04 12.83 -2.44
CA PHE A 80 3.15 11.77 -3.42
C PHE A 80 2.88 12.29 -4.84
N ASP A 81 3.72 11.86 -5.77
CA ASP A 81 3.63 12.17 -7.19
C ASP A 81 2.65 11.22 -7.91
N CYS A 82 2.44 10.03 -7.33
CA CYS A 82 1.45 9.03 -7.75
C CYS A 82 0.71 8.43 -6.53
N LEU A 83 -0.61 8.27 -6.65
CA LEU A 83 -1.47 7.65 -5.63
C LEU A 83 -2.30 6.54 -6.30
N LEU A 84 -2.16 5.31 -5.82
CA LEU A 84 -2.95 4.15 -6.26
C LEU A 84 -3.66 3.49 -5.07
N VAL A 85 -4.97 3.37 -5.18
CA VAL A 85 -5.83 2.67 -4.22
C VAL A 85 -6.39 1.44 -4.91
N SER A 86 -6.11 0.24 -4.38
CA SER A 86 -6.52 -0.99 -5.07
C SER A 86 -8.02 -1.12 -5.27
N GLY A 87 -8.84 -0.52 -4.39
CA GLY A 87 -10.29 -0.51 -4.52
C GLY A 87 -10.84 0.27 -5.73
N ASP A 88 -10.00 1.05 -6.42
CA ASP A 88 -10.32 1.74 -7.68
C ASP A 88 -9.78 1.00 -8.92
N LEU A 89 -9.07 -0.12 -8.70
CA LEU A 89 -8.30 -0.83 -9.71
C LEU A 89 -8.72 -2.31 -9.78
N PRO A 90 -8.44 -3.00 -10.89
CA PRO A 90 -8.70 -4.44 -11.01
C PRO A 90 -7.64 -5.30 -10.29
N TRP A 91 -6.61 -4.68 -9.72
CA TRP A 91 -5.48 -5.36 -9.09
C TRP A 91 -5.24 -4.80 -7.68
N GLU A 92 -4.70 -5.64 -6.81
CA GLU A 92 -4.19 -5.26 -5.51
C GLU A 92 -2.87 -5.97 -5.24
N LYS A 93 -2.05 -5.44 -4.34
CA LYS A 93 -0.80 -6.12 -3.94
C LYS A 93 -1.15 -7.52 -3.38
N PRO A 94 -0.44 -8.60 -3.77
CA PRO A 94 0.86 -8.63 -4.43
C PRO A 94 0.84 -8.61 -5.97
N ASP A 95 -0.30 -8.49 -6.65
CA ASP A 95 -0.34 -8.52 -8.11
C ASP A 95 0.60 -7.44 -8.71
N GLN A 96 1.61 -7.87 -9.47
CA GLN A 96 2.63 -7.00 -10.05
C GLN A 96 2.06 -5.83 -10.85
N ASN A 97 0.86 -5.96 -11.44
CA ASN A 97 0.27 -4.94 -12.30
C ASN A 97 0.04 -3.61 -11.58
N ILE A 98 -0.25 -3.62 -10.27
CA ILE A 98 -0.43 -2.37 -9.52
C ILE A 98 0.90 -1.60 -9.34
N PHE A 99 2.01 -2.33 -9.21
CA PHE A 99 3.35 -1.74 -9.12
C PHE A 99 3.79 -1.20 -10.49
N LEU A 100 3.56 -1.97 -11.55
CA LEU A 100 3.88 -1.57 -12.92
C LEU A 100 3.05 -0.36 -13.38
N GLU A 101 1.78 -0.26 -12.97
CA GLU A 101 0.98 0.94 -13.22
C GLU A 101 1.54 2.16 -12.49
N ALA A 102 2.04 2.01 -11.26
CA ALA A 102 2.72 3.10 -10.55
C ALA A 102 3.98 3.56 -11.30
N CYS A 103 4.83 2.62 -11.73
CA CYS A 103 6.03 2.92 -12.53
C CYS A 103 5.67 3.68 -13.81
N LYS A 104 4.64 3.22 -14.54
CA LYS A 104 4.13 3.87 -15.76
C LYS A 104 3.62 5.28 -15.50
N LEU A 105 2.83 5.51 -14.45
CA LEU A 105 2.33 6.84 -14.09
C LEU A 105 3.46 7.80 -13.71
N LEU A 106 4.46 7.30 -13.00
CA LEU A 106 5.66 8.05 -12.64
C LEU A 106 6.62 8.26 -13.83
N GLY A 107 6.50 7.46 -14.89
CA GLY A 107 7.37 7.51 -16.07
C GLY A 107 8.77 6.96 -15.80
N VAL A 108 8.87 5.95 -14.94
CA VAL A 108 10.12 5.32 -14.50
C VAL A 108 10.14 3.83 -14.81
N GLU A 109 11.33 3.25 -14.87
CA GLU A 109 11.51 1.81 -15.06
C GLU A 109 11.38 1.06 -13.72
N ALA A 110 10.76 -0.11 -13.71
CA ALA A 110 10.59 -0.95 -12.52
C ALA A 110 11.90 -1.15 -11.74
N ARG A 111 12.98 -1.51 -12.45
CA ARG A 111 14.34 -1.70 -11.89
C ARG A 111 14.95 -0.48 -11.19
N THR A 112 14.35 0.70 -11.33
CA THR A 112 14.79 1.95 -10.67
C THR A 112 13.93 2.32 -9.47
N CYS A 113 12.92 1.51 -9.14
CA CYS A 113 12.00 1.73 -8.04
C CYS A 113 12.34 0.82 -6.85
N ILE A 114 12.02 1.29 -5.65
CA ILE A 114 12.14 0.51 -4.42
C ILE A 114 10.76 0.47 -3.76
N MET A 115 10.28 -0.73 -3.43
CA MET A 115 9.05 -0.90 -2.64
C MET A 115 9.39 -0.88 -1.15
N VAL A 116 8.66 -0.07 -0.38
CA VAL A 116 8.77 -0.01 1.07
C VAL A 116 7.41 -0.40 1.65
N GLY A 117 7.38 -1.39 2.54
CA GLY A 117 6.12 -1.84 3.13
C GLY A 117 6.31 -2.77 4.32
N ASP A 118 5.19 -3.02 5.01
CA ASP A 118 5.15 -3.78 6.25
C ASP A 118 4.82 -5.26 6.05
N LYS A 119 4.27 -5.64 4.88
CA LYS A 119 3.79 -6.99 4.64
C LYS A 119 4.63 -7.75 3.64
N LEU A 120 5.28 -8.82 4.10
CA LEU A 120 6.04 -9.73 3.24
C LEU A 120 5.20 -10.26 2.06
N GLU A 121 4.00 -10.78 2.34
CA GLU A 121 3.14 -11.44 1.35
C GLU A 121 2.52 -10.52 0.30
N THR A 122 2.41 -9.21 0.58
CA THR A 122 1.80 -8.25 -0.35
C THR A 122 2.83 -7.28 -0.90
N ASP A 123 3.55 -6.57 -0.03
CA ASP A 123 4.44 -5.49 -0.43
C ASP A 123 5.74 -6.02 -1.02
N ILE A 124 6.42 -6.88 -0.25
CA ILE A 124 7.75 -7.36 -0.61
C ILE A 124 7.64 -8.35 -1.75
N LYS A 125 6.77 -9.37 -1.62
CA LYS A 125 6.51 -10.34 -2.67
C LYS A 125 6.07 -9.67 -3.97
N GLY A 126 5.13 -8.72 -3.92
CA GLY A 126 4.66 -8.03 -5.11
C GLY A 126 5.74 -7.15 -5.75
N GLY A 127 6.57 -6.47 -4.96
CA GLY A 127 7.72 -5.72 -5.47
C GLY A 127 8.76 -6.61 -6.15
N LYS A 128 9.02 -7.82 -5.61
CA LYS A 128 9.90 -8.81 -6.24
C LYS A 128 9.31 -9.35 -7.54
N GLU A 129 8.03 -9.71 -7.55
CA GLU A 129 7.34 -10.23 -8.73
C GLU A 129 7.26 -9.18 -9.86
N ALA A 130 7.13 -7.90 -9.51
CA ALA A 130 7.19 -6.78 -10.46
C ALA A 130 8.61 -6.41 -10.91
N GLU A 131 9.64 -7.14 -10.49
CA GLU A 131 11.05 -6.89 -10.82
C GLU A 131 11.50 -5.46 -10.47
N LEU A 132 11.06 -4.95 -9.32
CA LEU A 132 11.53 -3.68 -8.82
C LEU A 132 13.02 -3.74 -8.46
N GLY A 133 13.70 -2.59 -8.48
CA GLY A 133 15.12 -2.50 -8.18
C GLY A 133 15.51 -2.86 -6.74
N GLY A 134 14.55 -2.83 -5.81
CA GLY A 134 14.74 -3.28 -4.44
C GLY A 134 13.46 -3.30 -3.62
N THR A 135 13.53 -3.95 -2.46
CA THR A 135 12.43 -4.07 -1.50
C THR A 135 12.94 -3.85 -0.08
N VAL A 136 12.25 -3.00 0.68
CA VAL A 136 12.56 -2.68 2.08
C VAL A 136 11.37 -3.08 2.93
N TRP A 137 11.60 -3.98 3.88
CA TRP A 137 10.59 -4.43 4.83
C TRP A 137 10.70 -3.68 6.16
N ILE A 138 9.55 -3.23 6.67
CA ILE A 138 9.43 -2.61 7.99
C ILE A 138 8.42 -3.42 8.82
N PRO A 139 8.88 -4.35 9.68
CA PRO A 139 7.98 -5.17 10.50
C PRO A 139 7.07 -4.30 11.36
N LEU A 140 5.80 -4.69 11.54
CA LEU A 140 4.88 -4.02 12.45
C LEU A 140 5.22 -4.35 13.91
N HIS A 141 5.75 -5.54 14.13
CA HIS A 141 6.16 -6.02 15.44
C HIS A 141 7.61 -6.51 15.43
N SER A 142 8.34 -6.20 16.50
CA SER A 142 9.76 -6.54 16.65
C SER A 142 10.02 -8.04 16.78
N ASP A 143 8.98 -8.83 17.06
CA ASP A 143 9.04 -10.29 17.18
C ASP A 143 8.64 -11.03 15.89
N GLU A 144 8.35 -10.29 14.80
CA GLU A 144 8.18 -10.92 13.48
C GLU A 144 9.46 -11.63 13.07
N MET A 145 9.29 -12.84 12.53
CA MET A 145 10.43 -13.67 12.13
C MET A 145 11.19 -13.02 10.98
N GLU A 146 12.53 -13.05 11.08
CA GLU A 146 13.39 -12.67 9.97
C GLU A 146 13.03 -13.45 8.71
N SER A 147 13.12 -12.76 7.57
CA SER A 147 12.83 -13.32 6.25
C SER A 147 13.97 -12.95 5.31
N ASP A 148 14.41 -13.92 4.50
CA ASP A 148 15.38 -13.71 3.42
C ASP A 148 14.74 -13.12 2.14
N LEU A 149 13.41 -12.85 2.17
CA LEU A 149 12.67 -12.34 1.03
C LEU A 149 12.99 -10.87 0.68
N PRO A 150 12.98 -9.90 1.62
CA PRO A 150 13.31 -8.50 1.32
C PRO A 150 14.81 -8.29 1.05
N ASP A 151 15.14 -7.25 0.29
CA ASP A 151 16.55 -6.84 0.09
C ASP A 151 17.14 -6.16 1.32
N PHE A 152 16.30 -5.40 2.03
CA PHE A 152 16.66 -4.73 3.29
C PHE A 152 15.51 -4.83 4.29
N THR A 153 15.88 -4.88 5.57
CA THR A 153 14.94 -4.79 6.69
C THR A 153 15.38 -3.66 7.59
N ILE A 154 14.46 -2.75 7.91
CA ILE A 154 14.66 -1.65 8.86
C ILE A 154 13.55 -1.67 9.90
N GLN A 155 13.81 -1.12 11.09
CA GLN A 155 12.84 -1.17 12.20
C GLN A 155 11.92 0.05 12.22
N ASN A 156 12.38 1.16 11.65
CA ASN A 156 11.61 2.39 11.58
C ASN A 156 11.71 3.01 10.19
N VAL A 157 10.60 3.58 9.69
CA VAL A 157 10.59 4.30 8.42
C VAL A 157 11.58 5.48 8.38
N THR A 158 11.95 6.07 9.52
CA THR A 158 12.96 7.13 9.59
C THR A 158 14.38 6.64 9.26
N GLU A 159 14.64 5.34 9.28
CA GLU A 159 15.93 4.72 8.89
C GLU A 159 16.02 4.53 7.36
N LEU A 160 14.94 4.79 6.63
CA LEU A 160 14.90 4.59 5.18
C LEU A 160 16.05 5.27 4.41
N PRO A 161 16.51 6.50 4.76
CA PRO A 161 17.66 7.12 4.10
C PRO A 161 18.97 6.30 4.17
N GLU A 162 19.12 5.39 5.14
CA GLU A 162 20.32 4.57 5.31
C GLU A 162 20.41 3.44 4.29
N VAL A 163 19.26 3.00 3.74
CA VAL A 163 19.17 1.87 2.80
C VAL A 163 18.82 2.28 1.37
N LEU A 164 18.46 3.56 1.15
CA LEU A 164 18.17 4.06 -0.18
C LEU A 164 19.47 4.40 -0.95
N PRO A 165 19.53 4.11 -2.26
CA PRO A 165 20.67 4.48 -3.09
C PRO A 165 20.69 5.99 -3.33
N ASN A 166 21.86 6.62 -3.27
CA ASN A 166 22.02 8.04 -3.56
C ASN A 166 21.40 8.44 -4.91
N SER A 167 20.57 9.50 -4.91
CA SER A 167 19.92 10.05 -6.10
C SER A 167 20.24 11.56 -6.23
N PRO A 168 20.46 12.09 -7.45
CA PRO A 168 20.60 13.54 -7.63
C PRO A 168 19.27 14.27 -7.38
N LYS A 169 19.34 15.50 -6.85
CA LYS A 169 18.17 16.35 -6.62
C LYS A 169 17.29 16.47 -7.87
N LEU A 170 15.99 16.24 -7.71
CA LEU A 170 15.00 16.37 -8.77
C LEU A 170 14.64 17.84 -9.01
N LYS A 171 14.65 18.25 -10.29
CA LYS A 171 14.07 19.54 -10.70
C LYS A 171 12.55 19.40 -10.77
N ARG A 172 11.84 19.83 -9.72
CA ARG A 172 10.36 19.76 -9.67
C ARG A 172 9.72 20.95 -10.38
N SER A 173 8.71 20.67 -11.21
CA SER A 173 7.73 21.68 -11.67
C SER A 173 6.52 21.69 -10.71
N PRO A 174 5.71 22.76 -10.66
CA PRO A 174 4.47 22.73 -9.90
C PRO A 174 3.56 21.65 -10.50
N GLN A 175 3.34 20.54 -9.77
CA GLN A 175 2.55 19.41 -10.26
C GLN A 175 1.35 19.12 -9.35
N THR A 176 0.25 18.76 -10.00
CA THR A 176 -0.87 18.01 -9.41
C THR A 176 -0.51 16.53 -9.42
N SER A 177 -0.64 15.83 -8.28
CA SER A 177 -0.41 14.38 -8.19
C SER A 177 -1.23 13.64 -9.25
N LYS A 178 -0.61 12.65 -9.90
CA LYS A 178 -1.33 11.76 -10.81
C LYS A 178 -2.13 10.76 -9.97
N ILE A 179 -3.43 10.69 -10.24
CA ILE A 179 -4.40 9.91 -9.48
C ILE A 179 -5.12 9.00 -10.46
N CYS A 180 -5.22 7.73 -10.11
CA CYS A 180 -6.15 6.78 -10.71
C CYS A 180 -7.21 6.43 -9.68
#